data_AF-A0A7L2BKM6-F1
#
_entry.id   AF-A0A7L2BKM6-F1
#
_cell.length_a   1.000
_cell.length_b   1.000
_cell.length_c   1.000
_cell.angle_alpha   90.00
_cell.angle_beta   90.00
_cell.angle_gamma   90.00
#
_symmetry.space_group_name_H-M   'P 1'
#
loop_
_entity.id
_entity.type
_entity.pdbx_description
1 polymer ?
#
loop_
_entity_poly.entity_id
_entity_poly.type
_entity_poly.pdbx_seq_one_letter_code
_entity_poly.pdbx_strand_id
1 'polypeptide(L)'
;SGIALLYLQLYRVTKNQSHLQRSLDYVKRILRNLNGRRVTFLCGDAGPLAVGAVVYHKLKNDSESKECVAKLLQLQRTVISMDSELPDELLYGRAGYLYALLYLNTEISPDTVPQSVIKEV
;
A
#
# COMPACT_ATOMS: atom_id res chain seq x y z
N SER A 1 -9.92 0.95 0.79
CA SER A 1 -8.84 1.16 1.77
C SER A 1 -8.95 2.42 2.59
N GLY A 2 -9.69 3.46 2.15
CA GLY A 2 -9.78 4.73 2.89
C GLY A 2 -10.23 4.59 4.35
N ILE A 3 -11.22 3.74 4.65
CA ILE A 3 -11.66 3.51 6.04
C ILE A 3 -10.56 2.88 6.91
N ALA A 4 -9.81 1.91 6.38
CA ALA A 4 -8.66 1.34 7.08
C ALA A 4 -7.60 2.41 7.34
N LEU A 5 -7.27 3.23 6.34
CA LEU A 5 -6.33 4.34 6.47
C LEU A 5 -6.78 5.35 7.53
N LEU A 6 -8.08 5.66 7.58
CA LEU A 6 -8.65 6.54 8.62
C LEU A 6 -8.43 5.95 10.02
N TYR A 7 -8.73 4.67 10.22
CA TYR A 7 -8.49 4.03 11.52
C TYR A 7 -7.00 3.96 11.89
N LEU A 8 -6.13 3.73 10.91
CA LEU A 8 -4.68 3.83 11.12
C LEU A 8 -4.27 5.24 11.55
N GLN A 9 -4.83 6.29 10.92
CA GLN A 9 -4.59 7.68 11.31
C GLN A 9 -5.13 7.99 12.72
N LEU A 10 -6.32 7.50 13.07
CA LEU A 10 -6.86 7.60 14.42
C LEU A 10 -5.93 6.93 15.44
N TYR A 11 -5.41 5.74 15.14
CA TYR A 11 -4.39 5.10 15.97
C TYR A 11 -3.13 5.95 16.12
N ARG A 12 -2.65 6.62 15.07
CA ARG A 12 -1.46 7.48 15.15
C ARG A 12 -1.64 8.61 16.16
N VAL A 13 -2.82 9.24 16.18
CA VAL A 13 -3.13 10.37 17.06
C VAL A 13 -3.47 9.90 18.47
N THR A 14 -4.32 8.89 18.62
CA THR A 14 -4.85 8.49 19.94
C THR A 14 -4.04 7.40 20.63
N LYS A 15 -3.20 6.65 19.90
CA LYS A 15 -2.49 5.44 20.34
C LYS A 15 -3.39 4.33 20.87
N ASN A 16 -4.70 4.40 20.62
CA ASN A 16 -5.65 3.37 21.05
C ASN A 16 -5.58 2.14 20.13
N GLN A 17 -5.19 1.00 20.68
CA GLN A 17 -5.04 -0.26 19.95
C GLN A 17 -6.34 -0.75 19.29
N SER A 18 -7.51 -0.36 19.81
CA SER A 18 -8.79 -0.72 19.20
C SER A 18 -8.94 -0.17 17.78
N HIS A 19 -8.39 1.03 17.51
CA HIS A 19 -8.37 1.61 16.18
C HIS A 19 -7.47 0.81 15.24
N LEU A 20 -6.31 0.35 15.71
CA LEU A 20 -5.40 -0.45 14.90
C LEU A 20 -6.02 -1.81 14.55
N GLN A 21 -6.69 -2.46 15.51
CA GLN A 21 -7.41 -3.72 15.25
C GLN A 21 -8.58 -3.53 14.27
N ARG A 22 -9.32 -2.43 14.42
CA ARG A 22 -10.41 -2.12 13.48
C ARG A 22 -9.88 -1.85 12.07
N SER A 23 -8.73 -1.19 11.94
CA SER A 23 -8.05 -1.04 10.65
C SER A 23 -7.71 -2.40 10.04
N LEU A 24 -7.18 -3.33 10.84
CA LEU A 24 -6.85 -4.69 10.40
C LEU A 24 -8.08 -5.43 9.85
N ASP A 25 -9.24 -5.33 10.51
CA ASP A 25 -10.46 -6.00 10.05
C ASP A 25 -10.89 -5.52 8.66
N TYR A 26 -10.79 -4.22 8.39
CA TYR A 26 -11.05 -3.69 7.05
C TYR A 26 -9.99 -4.14 6.04
N VAL A 27 -8.70 -4.10 6.40
CA VAL A 27 -7.60 -4.58 5.54
C VAL A 27 -7.84 -6.03 5.12
N LYS A 28 -8.09 -6.94 6.07
CA LYS A 28 -8.30 -8.37 5.78
C LYS A 28 -9.45 -8.60 4.81
N ARG A 29 -10.55 -7.84 4.93
CA ARG A 29 -11.69 -7.93 4.02
C ARG A 29 -11.34 -7.46 2.61
N ILE A 30 -10.59 -6.36 2.50
CA ILE A 30 -10.22 -5.78 1.20
C ILE A 30 -9.19 -6.64 0.48
N LEU A 31 -8.18 -7.17 1.19
CA LEU A 31 -7.11 -8.01 0.62
C LEU A 31 -7.63 -9.31 -0.01
N ARG A 32 -8.82 -9.79 0.40
CA ARG A 32 -9.49 -10.95 -0.23
C ARG A 32 -10.11 -10.64 -1.59
N ASN A 33 -10.32 -9.37 -1.91
CA ASN A 33 -11.05 -8.90 -3.09
C ASN A 33 -10.17 -8.09 -4.05
N LEU A 34 -8.85 -8.27 -4.01
CA LEU A 34 -7.93 -7.68 -4.98
C LEU A 34 -8.19 -8.29 -6.36
N ASN A 35 -8.14 -7.48 -7.41
CA ASN A 35 -8.53 -7.91 -8.75
C ASN A 35 -7.50 -7.57 -9.84
N GLY A 36 -6.39 -6.93 -9.49
CA GLY A 36 -5.27 -6.61 -10.38
C GLY A 36 -5.58 -5.58 -11.46
N ARG A 37 -6.81 -5.01 -11.52
CA ARG A 37 -7.22 -4.11 -12.62
C ARG A 37 -6.63 -2.71 -12.51
N ARG A 38 -6.34 -2.26 -11.29
CA ARG A 38 -5.84 -0.90 -11.02
C ARG A 38 -4.69 -0.98 -10.05
N VAL A 39 -3.67 -0.16 -10.27
CA VAL A 39 -2.39 -0.24 -9.57
C VAL A 39 -2.12 0.91 -8.60
N THR A 40 -3.03 1.89 -8.47
CA THR A 40 -2.75 3.11 -7.69
C THR A 40 -3.16 3.01 -6.22
N PHE A 41 -2.62 3.88 -5.38
CA PHE A 41 -2.95 3.93 -3.96
C PHE A 41 -4.43 4.26 -3.69
N LEU A 42 -5.00 5.20 -4.44
CA LEU A 42 -6.36 5.69 -4.17
C LEU A 42 -7.44 4.83 -4.80
N CYS A 43 -7.20 4.31 -6.00
CA CYS A 43 -8.23 3.63 -6.78
C CYS A 43 -7.87 2.21 -7.21
N GLY A 44 -6.74 1.66 -6.74
CA GLY A 44 -6.27 0.32 -7.10
C GLY A 44 -5.76 -0.51 -5.93
N ASP A 45 -5.14 -1.63 -6.27
CA ASP A 45 -4.70 -2.66 -5.32
C ASP A 45 -3.49 -2.23 -4.50
N ALA A 46 -2.73 -1.23 -4.97
CA ALA A 46 -1.61 -0.68 -4.21
C ALA A 46 -2.04 -0.02 -2.90
N GLY A 47 -3.22 0.59 -2.85
CA GLY A 47 -3.77 1.18 -1.62
C GLY A 47 -3.97 0.15 -0.50
N PRO A 48 -4.81 -0.88 -0.70
CA PRO A 48 -4.97 -1.97 0.25
C PRO A 48 -3.65 -2.64 0.65
N LEU A 49 -2.76 -2.91 -0.32
CA LEU A 49 -1.47 -3.55 -0.04
C LEU A 49 -0.57 -2.67 0.82
N ALA A 50 -0.43 -1.39 0.47
CA ALA A 50 0.42 -0.46 1.22
C ALA A 50 -0.13 -0.19 2.63
N VAL A 51 -1.44 0.06 2.76
CA VAL A 51 -2.07 0.24 4.08
C VAL A 51 -2.00 -1.05 4.90
N GLY A 52 -2.22 -2.20 4.27
CA GLY A 52 -2.14 -3.50 4.93
C GLY A 52 -0.74 -3.79 5.48
N ALA A 53 0.31 -3.54 4.70
CA ALA A 53 1.69 -3.68 5.14
C ALA A 53 1.97 -2.86 6.41
N VAL A 54 1.59 -1.57 6.41
CA VAL A 54 1.80 -0.70 7.58
C VAL A 54 1.02 -1.19 8.80
N VAL A 55 -0.24 -1.60 8.63
CA VAL A 55 -1.06 -2.11 9.74
C VAL A 55 -0.43 -3.38 10.33
N TYR A 56 -0.03 -4.34 9.49
CA TYR A 56 0.63 -5.56 9.94
C TYR A 56 1.96 -5.29 10.63
N HIS A 57 2.77 -4.37 10.08
CA HIS A 57 4.02 -3.94 10.70
C HIS A 57 3.80 -3.32 12.09
N LYS A 58 2.83 -2.41 12.24
CA LYS A 58 2.50 -1.81 13.55
C LYS A 58 2.01 -2.84 14.56
N LEU A 59 1.39 -3.93 14.10
CA LEU A 59 0.96 -5.08 14.90
C LEU A 59 2.06 -6.12 15.13
N LYS A 60 3.30 -5.86 14.70
CA LYS A 60 4.45 -6.79 14.82
C LYS A 60 4.23 -8.13 14.08
N ASN A 61 3.42 -8.12 13.04
CA ASN A 61 3.27 -9.25 12.13
C ASN A 61 4.09 -9.01 10.86
N ASP A 62 5.40 -9.26 10.96
CA ASP A 62 6.34 -8.97 9.88
C ASP A 62 6.15 -9.86 8.65
N SER A 63 5.63 -11.08 8.82
CA SER A 63 5.36 -12.02 7.73
C SER A 63 4.32 -11.44 6.77
N GLU A 64 3.13 -11.11 7.30
CA GLU A 64 2.04 -10.52 6.50
C GLU A 64 2.40 -9.15 5.95
N SER A 65 3.17 -8.36 6.72
CA SER A 65 3.67 -7.08 6.24
C SER A 65 4.54 -7.25 5.00
N LYS A 66 5.53 -8.15 5.04
CA LYS A 66 6.43 -8.44 3.92
C LYS A 66 5.68 -9.03 2.73
N GLU A 67 4.67 -9.87 2.96
CA GLU A 67 3.84 -10.40 1.89
C GLU A 67 3.07 -9.28 1.16
N CYS A 68 2.51 -8.31 1.90
CA CYS A 68 1.85 -7.16 1.30
C CYS A 68 2.81 -6.32 0.45
N VAL A 69 4.03 -6.07 0.95
CA VAL A 69 5.08 -5.37 0.19
C VAL A 69 5.46 -6.15 -1.07
N ALA A 70 5.67 -7.46 -0.97
CA ALA A 70 6.02 -8.30 -2.11
C ALA A 70 4.93 -8.26 -3.20
N LYS A 71 3.65 -8.36 -2.82
CA LYS A 71 2.52 -8.23 -3.75
C LYS A 71 2.45 -6.84 -4.38
N LEU A 72 2.76 -5.78 -3.63
CA LEU A 72 2.80 -4.42 -4.18
C LEU A 72 3.90 -4.29 -5.25
N LEU A 73 5.07 -4.86 -5.01
CA LEU A 73 6.18 -4.86 -5.96
C LEU A 73 5.89 -5.69 -7.23
N GLN A 74 5.07 -6.74 -7.12
CA GLN A 74 4.63 -7.50 -8.30
C GLN A 74 3.82 -6.65 -9.29
N LEU A 75 3.11 -5.61 -8.81
CA LEU A 75 2.36 -4.68 -9.67
C LEU A 75 3.29 -3.80 -10.52
N GLN A 76 4.56 -3.65 -10.15
CA GLN A 76 5.51 -2.77 -10.83
C GLN A 76 5.65 -3.12 -12.31
N ARG A 77 5.62 -4.41 -12.67
CA ARG A 77 5.73 -4.87 -14.07
C ARG A 77 4.67 -4.24 -14.97
N THR A 78 3.44 -4.12 -14.48
CA THR A 78 2.34 -3.48 -15.21
C THR A 78 2.52 -1.96 -15.29
N VAL A 79 3.13 -1.37 -14.26
CA VAL A 79 3.35 0.07 -14.19
C VAL A 79 4.44 0.49 -15.17
N ILE A 80 5.60 -0.18 -15.16
CA ILE A 80 6.78 0.22 -15.95
C ILE A 80 6.76 -0.25 -17.40
N SER A 81 5.82 -1.13 -17.78
CA SER A 81 5.72 -1.62 -19.16
C SER A 81 5.63 -0.45 -20.15
N MET A 82 6.38 -0.55 -21.25
CA MET A 82 6.35 0.44 -22.35
C MET A 82 5.00 0.44 -23.07
N ASP A 83 4.31 -0.70 -23.08
CA ASP A 83 2.98 -0.85 -23.66
C ASP A 83 1.86 -0.48 -22.67
N SER A 84 2.20 0.14 -21.54
CA SER A 84 1.24 0.50 -20.50
C SER A 84 0.56 1.83 -20.83
N GLU A 85 -0.76 1.78 -21.04
CA GLU A 85 -1.63 2.95 -21.23
C GLU A 85 -1.93 3.70 -19.92
N LEU A 86 -1.11 3.51 -18.87
CA LEU A 86 -1.29 4.20 -17.60
C LEU A 86 -0.89 5.68 -17.74
N PRO A 87 -1.76 6.62 -17.33
CA PRO A 87 -1.42 8.03 -17.34
C PRO A 87 -0.37 8.36 -16.26
N ASP A 88 0.13 9.60 -16.25
CA ASP A 88 1.09 10.09 -15.25
C ASP A 88 0.41 10.91 -14.14
N GLU A 89 -0.79 10.53 -13.72
CA GLU A 89 -1.55 11.22 -12.68
C GLU A 89 -1.79 10.36 -11.42
N LEU A 90 -2.42 10.95 -10.41
CA LEU A 90 -2.46 10.40 -9.05
C LEU A 90 -3.52 9.31 -8.85
N LEU A 91 -4.66 9.37 -9.53
CA LEU A 91 -5.81 8.50 -9.26
C LEU A 91 -5.69 7.15 -9.94
N TYR A 92 -5.18 7.10 -11.15
CA TYR A 92 -5.13 5.93 -12.04
C TYR A 92 -3.76 5.73 -12.69
N GLY A 93 -2.83 6.66 -12.51
CA GLY A 93 -1.54 6.68 -13.16
C GLY A 93 -0.34 6.24 -12.32
N ARG A 94 0.85 6.41 -12.92
CA ARG A 94 2.15 6.06 -12.33
C ARG A 94 2.41 6.80 -11.02
N ALA A 95 2.05 8.09 -10.95
CA ALA A 95 2.20 8.89 -9.73
C ALA A 95 1.39 8.30 -8.55
N GLY A 96 0.23 7.71 -8.82
CA GLY A 96 -0.58 7.02 -7.82
C GLY A 96 0.05 5.74 -7.27
N TYR A 97 0.79 5.00 -8.11
CA TYR A 97 1.56 3.83 -7.68
C TYR A 97 2.82 4.25 -6.92
N LEU A 98 3.55 5.25 -7.44
CA LEU A 98 4.74 5.82 -6.81
C LEU A 98 4.44 6.30 -5.38
N TYR A 99 3.30 6.97 -5.17
CA TYR A 99 2.84 7.36 -3.84
C TYR A 99 2.75 6.16 -2.89
N ALA A 100 2.25 5.00 -3.33
CA ALA A 100 2.15 3.80 -2.49
C ALA A 100 3.53 3.29 -2.05
N LEU A 101 4.53 3.33 -2.93
CA LEU A 101 5.91 2.94 -2.62
C LEU A 101 6.53 3.88 -1.58
N LEU A 102 6.42 5.20 -1.80
CA LEU A 102 6.94 6.21 -0.90
C LEU A 102 6.23 6.20 0.46
N TYR A 103 4.94 5.90 0.47
CA TYR A 103 4.16 5.71 1.70
C TYR A 103 4.73 4.59 2.57
N LEU A 104 5.12 3.44 1.99
CA LEU A 104 5.77 2.37 2.75
C LEU A 104 7.09 2.81 3.37
N ASN A 105 7.93 3.50 2.61
CA ASN A 105 9.22 3.99 3.10
C ASN A 105 9.08 5.00 4.24
N THR A 106 8.00 5.79 4.21
CA THR A 106 7.69 6.75 5.26
C THR A 106 7.17 6.08 6.53
N GLU A 107 6.36 5.03 6.40
CA GLU A 107 5.58 4.47 7.50
C GLU A 107 6.22 3.28 8.23
N ILE A 108 7.08 2.54 7.52
CA ILE A 108 7.77 1.34 8.03
C ILE A 108 9.24 1.65 8.27
N SER A 109 9.98 1.93 7.19
CA SER A 109 11.41 2.24 7.21
C SER A 109 11.84 2.79 5.84
N PRO A 110 12.78 3.74 5.75
CA PRO A 110 13.26 4.31 4.49
C PRO A 110 13.74 3.29 3.44
N ASP A 111 14.12 2.09 3.89
CA ASP A 111 14.65 1.01 3.04
C ASP A 111 13.64 -0.12 2.77
N THR A 112 12.35 0.09 3.08
CA THR A 112 11.31 -0.93 2.87
C THR A 112 11.16 -1.28 1.39
N VAL A 113 11.20 -0.27 0.53
CA VAL A 113 11.23 -0.35 -0.93
C VAL A 113 12.59 0.17 -1.40
N PRO A 114 13.35 -0.62 -2.17
CA PRO A 114 14.63 -0.18 -2.71
C PRO A 114 14.52 1.07 -3.59
N GLN A 115 15.51 1.96 -3.50
CA GLN A 115 15.57 3.18 -4.31
C GLN A 115 15.63 2.89 -5.83
N SER A 116 16.18 1.75 -6.25
CA SER A 116 16.17 1.34 -7.66
C SER A 116 14.75 1.17 -8.19
N VAL A 117 13.88 0.49 -7.42
CA VAL A 117 12.47 0.29 -7.75
C VAL A 117 11.72 1.62 -7.87
N ILE A 118 11.98 2.56 -6.95
CA ILE A 118 11.31 3.86 -6.94
C ILE A 118 11.70 4.69 -8.18
N LYS A 119 12.97 4.64 -8.59
CA LYS A 119 13.48 5.41 -9.74
C LYS A 119 13.07 4.84 -11.10
N GLU A 120 12.60 3.61 -11.15
CA GLU A 120 12.11 2.96 -12.36
C GLU A 120 10.66 3.33 -12.73
N VAL A 121 9.89 3.86 -11.77
CA VAL A 121 8.50 4.30 -11.97
C VAL A 121 8.47 5.70 -12.56
#